data_AF-W1UUJ9-F1
#
_entry.id   AF-W1UUJ9-F1
#
_cell.length_a   1.000
_cell.length_b   1.000
_cell.length_c   1.000
_cell.angle_alpha   90.00
_cell.angle_beta   90.00
_cell.angle_gamma   90.00
#
_symmetry.space_group_name_H-M   'P 1'
#
loop_
_entity.id
_entity.type
_entity.pdbx_description
1 polymer ?
#
loop_
_entity_poly.entity_id
_entity_poly.type
_entity_poly.pdbx_seq_one_letter_code
_entity_poly.pdbx_strand_id
1 'polypeptide(L)'
;KFPVTKNMRLRSSDPAYIEAVGRYYDQLLSRLVPHLLDNGGNILMMQVENEYGSYGEDKAYLRAIRQLMEERGVTCPLFTSDGPWRATLKAGTLIEDDLFVTGNFGSKAPYNFSQMQEFFDEHGKKWPLMCMEFWDGWFNRWK
;
A
#
# COMPACT_ATOMS: atom_id res chain seq x y z
N LYS A 1 -4.29 29.12 7.43
CA LYS A 1 -3.50 28.84 6.20
C LYS A 1 -2.22 28.15 6.64
N PHE A 2 -2.11 26.83 6.49
CA PHE A 2 -0.84 26.12 6.71
C PHE A 2 -0.05 26.23 5.41
N PRO A 3 0.96 27.10 5.30
CA PRO A 3 1.76 27.16 4.09
C PRO A 3 2.68 25.94 4.14
N VAL A 4 2.33 24.87 3.43
CA VAL A 4 3.25 23.76 3.16
C VAL A 4 4.30 24.29 2.18
N THR A 5 5.22 25.08 2.69
CA THR A 5 6.40 25.61 1.97
C THR A 5 7.60 24.77 2.35
N LYS A 6 7.46 23.45 2.25
CA LYS A 6 8.61 22.55 2.26
C LYS A 6 9.02 22.37 0.81
N ASN A 7 10.29 22.65 0.51
CA ASN A 7 10.88 22.33 -0.79
C ASN A 7 11.07 20.80 -0.86
N MET A 8 9.98 20.08 -1.10
CA MET A 8 9.97 18.62 -1.24
C MET A 8 8.94 18.18 -2.29
N ARG A 9 9.23 17.09 -2.97
CA ARG A 9 8.28 16.39 -3.85
C ARG A 9 7.47 15.39 -3.03
N LEU A 10 6.20 15.71 -2.81
CA LEU A 10 5.27 14.82 -2.11
C LEU A 10 5.14 13.47 -2.84
N ARG A 11 4.89 12.43 -2.04
CA ARG A 11 4.51 11.09 -2.53
C ARG A 11 5.51 10.51 -3.53
N SER A 12 6.79 10.68 -3.21
CA SER A 12 7.94 10.28 -4.03
C SER A 12 9.11 9.87 -3.14
N SER A 13 10.17 9.36 -3.75
CA SER A 13 11.42 8.99 -3.08
C SER A 13 12.27 10.18 -2.62
N ASP A 14 11.77 11.42 -2.73
CA ASP A 14 12.47 12.60 -2.18
C ASP A 14 12.79 12.41 -0.69
N PRO A 15 14.08 12.42 -0.29
CA PRO A 15 14.49 12.23 1.09
C PRO A 15 13.82 13.19 2.07
N ALA A 16 13.54 14.44 1.67
CA ALA A 16 12.88 15.41 2.54
C ALA A 16 11.44 15.00 2.87
N TYR A 17 10.76 14.34 1.92
CA TYR A 17 9.43 13.78 2.13
C TYR A 17 9.50 12.49 2.96
N ILE A 18 10.40 11.56 2.62
CA ILE A 18 10.60 10.31 3.37
C ILE A 18 10.94 10.57 4.84
N GLU A 19 11.82 11.54 5.11
CA GLU A 19 12.19 11.92 6.48
C GLU A 19 10.98 12.49 7.25
N ALA A 20 10.11 13.24 6.58
CA ALA A 20 8.88 13.73 7.20
C ALA A 20 7.91 12.59 7.53
N VAL A 21 7.77 11.60 6.65
CA VAL A 21 6.98 10.38 6.92
C VAL A 21 7.60 9.58 8.07
N GLY A 22 8.92 9.41 8.08
CA GLY A 22 9.66 8.71 9.13
C GLY A 22 9.40 9.30 10.51
N ARG A 23 9.51 10.62 10.67
CA ARG A 23 9.20 11.32 11.94
C ARG A 23 7.76 11.10 12.40
N TYR A 24 6.82 11.02 11.46
CA TYR A 24 5.43 10.68 11.79
C TYR A 24 5.30 9.22 12.23
N TYR A 25 5.94 8.29 11.51
CA TYR A 25 5.92 6.86 11.84
C TYR A 25 6.62 6.53 13.17
N ASP A 26 7.63 7.29 13.60
CA ASP A 26 8.21 7.16 14.95
C ASP A 26 7.15 7.30 16.05
N GLN A 27 6.18 8.21 15.83
CA GLN A 27 5.11 8.48 16.79
C GLN A 27 3.92 7.54 16.64
N LEU A 28 3.60 7.12 15.42
CA LEU A 28 2.46 6.26 15.12
C LEU A 28 2.78 4.78 15.39
N LEU A 29 3.82 4.25 14.75
CA LEU A 29 4.05 2.81 14.71
C LEU A 29 4.45 2.25 16.07
N SER A 30 5.15 3.03 16.90
CA SER A 30 5.43 2.67 18.30
C SER A 30 4.17 2.38 19.12
N ARG A 31 3.00 2.91 18.71
CA ARG A 31 1.70 2.67 19.34
C ARG A 31 0.97 1.47 18.77
N LEU A 32 1.23 1.11 17.51
CA LEU A 32 0.54 0.01 16.83
C LEU A 32 1.27 -1.33 16.97
N VAL A 33 2.61 -1.32 17.07
CA VAL A 33 3.41 -2.54 17.17
C VAL A 33 2.99 -3.44 18.34
N PRO A 34 2.70 -2.94 19.56
CA PRO A 34 2.18 -3.78 20.64
C PRO A 34 0.83 -4.45 20.34
N HIS A 35 0.10 -3.97 19.33
CA HIS A 35 -1.21 -4.50 18.91
C HIS A 35 -1.15 -5.41 17.68
N LEU A 36 0.05 -5.74 17.18
CA LEU A 36 0.23 -6.81 16.20
C LEU A 36 -0.25 -8.15 16.80
N LEU A 37 -0.80 -9.02 15.95
CA LEU A 37 -1.29 -10.33 16.39
C LEU A 37 -0.20 -11.13 17.15
N ASP A 38 1.03 -11.14 16.64
CA ASP A 38 2.16 -11.85 17.27
C ASP A 38 2.57 -11.25 18.63
N ASN A 39 2.21 -9.99 18.89
CA ASN A 39 2.45 -9.30 20.16
C ASN A 39 1.23 -9.37 21.11
N GLY A 40 0.23 -10.20 20.78
CA GLY A 40 -0.99 -10.40 21.59
C GLY A 40 -2.14 -9.45 21.27
N GLY A 41 -2.02 -8.67 20.19
CA GLY A 41 -3.09 -7.80 19.69
C GLY A 41 -3.95 -8.47 18.62
N ASN A 42 -4.48 -7.65 17.70
CA ASN A 42 -5.43 -8.10 16.67
C ASN A 42 -5.16 -7.52 15.27
N ILE A 43 -4.04 -6.82 15.08
CA ILE A 43 -3.64 -6.34 13.75
C ILE A 43 -3.03 -7.50 12.96
N LEU A 44 -3.67 -7.85 11.84
CA LEU A 44 -3.25 -8.98 10.98
C LEU A 44 -2.15 -8.59 9.99
N MET A 45 -2.27 -7.41 9.37
CA MET A 45 -1.38 -6.91 8.32
C MET A 45 -1.58 -5.41 8.12
N MET A 46 -0.63 -4.75 7.46
CA MET A 46 -0.68 -3.31 7.19
C MET A 46 -0.36 -2.98 5.73
N GLN A 47 -0.98 -1.92 5.20
CA GLN A 47 -0.79 -1.49 3.81
C GLN A 47 0.46 -0.59 3.68
N VAL A 48 1.23 -0.81 2.62
CA VAL A 48 2.33 0.06 2.15
C VAL A 48 1.74 0.97 1.07
N GLU A 49 1.72 2.28 1.35
CA GLU A 49 1.10 3.28 0.46
C GLU A 49 -0.39 2.98 0.19
N ASN A 50 -1.00 3.60 -0.82
CA ASN A 50 -2.42 3.42 -1.16
C ASN A 50 -2.71 3.71 -2.64
N GLU A 51 -3.08 2.72 -3.44
CA GLU A 51 -3.34 2.89 -4.88
C GLU A 51 -2.23 3.70 -5.57
N TYR A 52 -0.97 3.39 -5.25
CA TYR A 52 0.14 4.17 -5.75
C TYR A 52 0.26 4.07 -7.27
N GLY A 53 -0.15 2.93 -7.86
CA GLY A 53 -0.16 2.75 -9.31
C GLY A 53 -1.15 3.66 -10.03
N SER A 54 -2.12 4.24 -9.32
CA SER A 54 -3.02 5.28 -9.83
C SER A 54 -2.41 6.69 -9.76
N TYR A 55 -1.15 6.82 -9.31
CA TYR A 55 -0.44 8.08 -9.14
C TYR A 55 0.96 8.09 -9.75
N GLY A 56 1.76 7.06 -9.53
CA GLY A 56 3.16 7.00 -9.95
C GLY A 56 3.72 5.58 -9.99
N GLU A 57 4.98 5.47 -10.36
CA GLU A 57 5.71 4.20 -10.53
C GLU A 57 7.09 4.20 -9.85
N ASP A 58 7.34 5.17 -8.96
CA ASP A 58 8.58 5.28 -8.20
C ASP A 58 8.74 4.08 -7.22
N LYS A 59 9.51 3.08 -7.63
CA LYS A 59 9.78 1.89 -6.80
C LYS A 59 10.68 2.18 -5.61
N ALA A 60 11.54 3.20 -5.69
CA ALA A 60 12.37 3.60 -4.56
C ALA A 60 11.48 4.18 -3.44
N TYR A 61 10.42 4.89 -3.81
CA TYR A 61 9.43 5.39 -2.87
C TYR A 61 8.71 4.27 -2.12
N LEU A 62 8.14 3.30 -2.84
CA LEU A 62 7.44 2.16 -2.22
C LEU A 62 8.35 1.38 -1.28
N ARG A 63 9.60 1.14 -1.69
CA ARG A 63 10.61 0.46 -0.85
C ARG A 63 10.94 1.28 0.40
N ALA A 64 11.06 2.59 0.28
CA ALA A 64 11.32 3.47 1.42
C ALA A 64 10.16 3.43 2.43
N ILE A 65 8.90 3.43 1.99
CA ILE A 65 7.75 3.30 2.90
C ILE A 65 7.76 1.95 3.61
N ARG A 66 7.95 0.85 2.87
CA ARG A 66 8.10 -0.50 3.45
C ARG A 66 9.21 -0.54 4.49
N GLN A 67 10.40 -0.04 4.14
CA GLN A 67 11.55 -0.01 5.03
C GLN A 67 11.28 0.80 6.30
N LEU A 68 10.66 1.98 6.19
CA LEU A 68 10.31 2.79 7.36
C LEU A 68 9.40 2.04 8.34
N MET A 69 8.47 1.21 7.82
CA MET A 69 7.57 0.40 8.65
C MET A 69 8.34 -0.74 9.34
N GLU A 70 9.15 -1.48 8.58
CA GLU A 70 9.95 -2.61 9.07
C GLU A 70 10.96 -2.16 10.15
N GLU A 71 11.69 -1.07 9.92
CA GLU A 71 12.66 -0.50 10.87
C GLU A 71 12.02 -0.08 12.21
N ARG A 72 10.71 0.16 12.22
CA ARG A 72 9.95 0.57 13.41
C ARG A 72 9.22 -0.59 14.07
N GLY A 73 9.54 -1.83 13.68
CA GLY A 73 9.05 -3.04 14.32
C GLY A 73 7.71 -3.54 13.81
N VAL A 74 7.24 -3.06 12.65
CA VAL A 74 6.08 -3.68 11.99
C VAL A 74 6.51 -5.02 11.39
N THR A 75 6.16 -6.11 12.08
CA THR A 75 6.56 -7.48 11.70
C THR A 75 5.44 -8.29 11.05
N CYS A 76 4.18 -7.82 11.13
CA CYS A 76 3.07 -8.45 10.43
C CYS A 76 3.26 -8.35 8.90
N PRO A 77 2.61 -9.22 8.11
CA PRO A 77 2.62 -9.10 6.65
C PRO A 77 2.26 -7.68 6.18
N LEU A 78 2.98 -7.22 5.16
CA LEU A 78 2.73 -5.96 4.48
C LEU A 78 2.13 -6.22 3.10
N PHE A 79 1.31 -5.29 2.61
CA PHE A 79 0.66 -5.43 1.31
C PHE A 79 0.43 -4.09 0.60
N THR A 80 0.17 -4.10 -0.72
CA THR A 80 -0.32 -2.96 -1.50
C THR A 80 -1.75 -3.21 -1.97
N SER A 81 -2.52 -2.15 -2.22
CA SER A 81 -3.83 -2.21 -2.88
C SER A 81 -3.87 -1.27 -4.08
N ASP A 82 -4.35 -1.76 -5.22
CA ASP A 82 -4.41 -1.02 -6.48
C ASP A 82 -5.62 -1.46 -7.31
N GLY A 83 -5.97 -0.68 -8.34
CA GLY A 83 -6.94 -1.12 -9.35
C GLY A 83 -6.49 -2.42 -10.05
N PRO A 84 -7.39 -3.37 -10.33
CA PRO A 84 -7.05 -4.72 -10.80
C PRO A 84 -6.81 -4.78 -12.33
N TRP A 85 -5.92 -3.93 -12.85
CA TRP A 85 -5.47 -3.98 -14.24
C TRP A 85 -3.96 -3.75 -14.36
N ARG A 86 -3.38 -4.17 -15.48
CA ARG A 86 -1.92 -4.31 -15.64
C ARG A 86 -1.13 -3.04 -15.32
N ALA A 87 -1.62 -1.85 -15.72
CA ALA A 87 -0.89 -0.61 -15.51
C ALA A 87 -0.75 -0.26 -14.03
N THR A 88 -1.85 -0.26 -13.27
CA THR A 88 -1.84 0.04 -11.83
C THR A 88 -1.12 -1.03 -11.04
N LEU A 89 -1.34 -2.31 -11.34
CA LEU A 89 -0.64 -3.42 -10.67
C LEU A 89 0.88 -3.34 -10.89
N LYS A 90 1.34 -3.07 -12.12
CA LYS A 90 2.77 -2.91 -12.40
C LYS A 90 3.36 -1.67 -11.72
N ALA A 91 2.64 -0.55 -11.70
CA ALA A 91 3.15 0.72 -11.18
C ALA A 91 3.12 0.77 -9.63
N GLY A 92 2.08 0.24 -8.99
CA GLY A 92 1.80 0.40 -7.55
C GLY A 92 2.38 -0.67 -6.62
N THR A 93 2.84 -1.81 -7.16
CA THR A 93 3.24 -2.96 -6.33
C THR A 93 4.76 -3.15 -6.23
N LEU A 94 5.20 -3.93 -5.24
CA LEU A 94 6.56 -4.49 -5.15
C LEU A 94 6.50 -6.03 -5.20
N ILE A 95 5.74 -6.58 -6.16
CA ILE A 95 5.52 -8.03 -6.26
C ILE A 95 6.82 -8.82 -6.46
N GLU A 96 7.80 -8.26 -7.18
CA GLU A 96 9.13 -8.85 -7.36
C GLU A 96 9.92 -8.92 -6.05
N ASP A 97 9.67 -7.99 -5.12
CA ASP A 97 10.26 -7.97 -3.77
C ASP A 97 9.40 -8.74 -2.74
N ASP A 98 8.47 -9.58 -3.22
CA ASP A 98 7.56 -10.41 -2.42
C ASP A 98 6.58 -9.64 -1.52
N LEU A 99 6.24 -8.39 -1.86
CA LEU A 99 5.20 -7.64 -1.17
C LEU A 99 3.81 -8.08 -1.65
N PHE A 100 2.93 -8.51 -0.74
CA PHE A 100 1.61 -9.04 -1.09
C PHE A 100 0.74 -8.00 -1.80
N VAL A 101 -0.08 -8.44 -2.75
CA VAL A 101 -0.88 -7.57 -3.62
C VAL A 101 -2.36 -7.84 -3.44
N THR A 102 -3.15 -6.78 -3.30
CA THR A 102 -4.60 -6.81 -3.21
C THR A 102 -5.23 -5.88 -4.25
N GLY A 103 -6.51 -6.08 -4.55
CA GLY A 103 -7.22 -5.31 -5.58
C GLY A 103 -8.34 -4.45 -5.01
N ASN A 104 -8.64 -3.34 -5.68
CA ASN A 104 -9.75 -2.45 -5.34
C ASN A 104 -10.75 -2.35 -6.49
N PHE A 105 -12.00 -2.75 -6.25
CA PHE A 105 -13.06 -2.73 -7.26
C PHE A 105 -14.45 -2.85 -6.64
N GLY A 106 -15.45 -2.18 -7.22
CA GLY A 106 -16.84 -2.22 -6.71
C GLY A 106 -17.77 -3.25 -7.36
N SER A 107 -17.29 -4.03 -8.33
CA SER A 107 -18.12 -5.01 -9.06
C SER A 107 -17.25 -6.00 -9.85
N LYS A 108 -17.89 -6.92 -10.61
CA LYS A 108 -17.22 -7.85 -11.54
C LYS A 108 -16.08 -8.67 -10.92
N ALA A 109 -16.28 -9.13 -9.68
CA ALA A 109 -15.26 -9.87 -8.93
C ALA A 109 -14.60 -11.02 -9.71
N PRO A 110 -15.33 -11.89 -10.44
CA PRO A 110 -14.69 -12.95 -11.22
C PRO A 110 -13.67 -12.45 -12.26
N TYR A 111 -13.97 -11.34 -12.94
CA TYR A 111 -13.08 -10.73 -13.92
C TYR A 111 -11.89 -10.05 -13.24
N ASN A 112 -12.15 -9.21 -12.24
CA ASN A 112 -11.08 -8.47 -11.56
C ASN A 112 -10.10 -9.41 -10.84
N PHE A 113 -10.61 -10.46 -10.19
CA PHE A 113 -9.74 -11.47 -9.60
C PHE A 113 -8.99 -12.30 -10.64
N SER A 114 -9.54 -12.54 -11.85
CA SER A 114 -8.76 -13.20 -12.91
C SER A 114 -7.60 -12.33 -13.38
N GLN A 115 -7.78 -11.00 -13.47
CA GLN A 115 -6.69 -10.08 -13.80
C GLN A 115 -5.60 -10.05 -12.73
N MET A 116 -5.98 -10.10 -11.44
CA MET A 116 -5.02 -10.25 -10.36
C MET A 116 -4.30 -11.60 -10.41
N GLN A 117 -5.02 -12.69 -10.68
CA GLN A 117 -4.44 -14.03 -10.77
C GLN A 117 -3.43 -14.12 -11.92
N GLU A 118 -3.75 -13.58 -13.10
CA GLU A 118 -2.81 -13.50 -14.23
C GLU A 118 -1.53 -12.75 -13.85
N PHE A 119 -1.65 -11.66 -13.11
CA PHE A 119 -0.50 -10.90 -12.60
C PHE A 119 0.32 -11.69 -11.57
N PHE A 120 -0.33 -12.49 -10.72
CA PHE A 120 0.36 -13.36 -9.76
C PHE A 120 1.09 -14.50 -10.46
N ASP A 121 0.44 -15.14 -11.43
CA ASP A 121 1.01 -16.23 -12.23
C ASP A 121 2.23 -15.77 -13.03
N GLU A 122 2.18 -14.57 -13.61
CA GLU A 122 3.32 -13.94 -14.31
C GLU A 122 4.56 -13.82 -13.42
N HIS A 123 4.38 -13.58 -12.12
CA HIS A 123 5.46 -13.44 -11.15
C HIS A 123 5.68 -14.70 -10.30
N GLY A 124 5.06 -15.82 -10.68
CA GLY A 124 5.19 -17.10 -9.98
C GLY A 124 4.65 -17.10 -8.54
N LYS A 125 3.71 -16.21 -8.21
CA LYS A 125 3.14 -16.07 -6.87
C LYS A 125 1.89 -16.93 -6.70
N LYS A 126 1.89 -17.75 -5.65
CA LYS A 126 0.71 -18.52 -5.21
C LYS A 126 0.13 -17.87 -3.96
N TRP A 127 -0.70 -16.85 -4.16
CA TRP A 127 -1.24 -16.02 -3.09
C TRP A 127 -2.77 -16.06 -3.03
N PRO A 128 -3.37 -15.75 -1.88
CA PRO A 128 -4.82 -15.58 -1.80
C PRO A 128 -5.28 -14.35 -2.59
N LEU A 129 -6.49 -14.43 -3.13
CA LEU A 129 -7.16 -13.31 -3.77
C LEU A 129 -7.97 -12.53 -2.73
N MET A 130 -7.64 -11.24 -2.56
CA MET A 130 -8.34 -10.35 -1.64
C MET A 130 -8.69 -9.02 -2.31
N CYS A 131 -9.96 -8.62 -2.20
CA CYS A 131 -10.40 -7.28 -2.53
C CYS A 131 -10.24 -6.42 -1.27
N MET A 132 -9.33 -5.46 -1.26
CA MET A 132 -9.09 -4.60 -0.09
C MET A 132 -10.14 -3.50 0.02
N GLU A 133 -10.57 -2.95 -1.11
CA GLU A 133 -11.70 -2.03 -1.19
C GLU A 133 -12.75 -2.57 -2.15
N PHE A 134 -13.81 -3.15 -1.59
CA PHE A 134 -15.02 -3.44 -2.37
C PHE A 134 -15.97 -2.25 -2.26
N TRP A 135 -15.96 -1.36 -3.24
CA TRP A 135 -16.79 -0.16 -3.23
C TRP A 135 -18.28 -0.53 -3.37
N ASP A 136 -18.97 -0.59 -2.23
CA ASP A 136 -20.38 -0.98 -2.10
C ASP A 136 -21.38 0.19 -2.32
N GLY A 137 -20.85 1.39 -2.54
CA GLY A 137 -21.59 2.62 -2.80
C GLY A 137 -20.67 3.68 -3.41
N TRP A 138 -21.03 4.94 -3.25
CA TRP A 138 -20.23 6.07 -3.74
C TRP A 138 -20.39 7.32 -2.88
N PHE A 139 -19.37 8.18 -2.89
CA PHE A 139 -19.43 9.46 -2.18
C PHE A 139 -20.24 10.51 -2.97
N ASN A 140 -20.68 11.55 -2.25
CA ASN A 140 -21.34 12.72 -2.84
C ASN A 140 -20.37 13.90 -2.95
N ARG A 141 -20.67 14.87 -3.82
CA ARG A 141 -19.99 16.18 -3.92
C ARG A 141 -21.04 17.28 -3.98
N TRP A 142 -20.67 18.50 -3.57
CA TRP A 142 -21.51 19.69 -3.79
C TRP A 142 -21.77 19.87 -5.30
N LYS A 143 -22.92 20.46 -5.63
CA LYS A 143 -23.33 20.70 -7.02
C LYS A 143 -22.50 21.80 -7.67
#